data_AF-I7ZHF7-F1
#
_entry.id   AF-I7ZHF7-F1
#
_cell.length_a   1.000
_cell.length_b   1.000
_cell.length_c   1.000
_cell.angle_alpha   90.00
_cell.angle_beta   90.00
_cell.angle_gamma   90.00
#
_symmetry.space_group_name_H-M   'P 1'
#
loop_
_entity.id
_entity.type
_entity.pdbx_description
1 polymer ?
#
loop_
_entity_poly.entity_id
_entity_poly.type
_entity_poly.pdbx_seq_one_letter_code
_entity_poly.pdbx_strand_id
1 'polypeptide(L)' 'MQCGWLKDRYGVSWQVAPRILGQLAVDPDPVQAARVFGAMMKMVKIDLAQIEQAANGG' A
#
# COMPACT_ATOMS: atom_id res chain seq x y z
N MET A 1 -1.30 -4.40 12.63
CA MET A 1 -1.93 -3.36 11.78
C MET A 1 -1.03 -3.23 10.57
N GLN A 2 -1.59 -3.41 9.38
CA GLN A 2 -0.88 -3.48 8.11
C GLN A 2 -1.63 -2.58 7.12
N CYS A 3 -1.02 -2.24 5.99
CA CYS A 3 -1.65 -1.47 4.91
C CYS A 3 -1.97 0.00 5.27
N GLY A 4 -1.06 0.70 5.95
CA GLY A 4 -1.24 2.12 6.27
C GLY A 4 -2.08 2.39 7.51
N TRP A 5 -2.55 1.36 8.20
CA TRP A 5 -3.40 1.49 9.38
C TRP A 5 -2.60 1.77 10.64
N LEU A 6 -3.06 2.76 11.41
CA LEU A 6 -2.57 3.09 12.74
C LEU A 6 -3.75 3.42 13.67
N LYS A 7 -3.48 3.42 14.97
CA LYS A 7 -4.44 3.82 16.00
C LYS A 7 -3.88 5.04 16.72
N ASP A 8 -4.69 6.08 16.87
CA ASP A 8 -4.28 7.28 17.61
C ASP A 8 -4.37 7.08 19.13
N ARG A 9 -3.97 8.11 19.89
CA ARG A 9 -3.99 8.09 21.37
C ARG A 9 -5.38 7.94 21.99
N TYR A 10 -6.45 8.19 21.24
CA TYR A 10 -7.85 8.08 21.67
C TYR A 10 -8.48 6.76 21.24
N GLY A 11 -7.72 5.93 20.53
CA GLY A 11 -8.16 4.64 20.06
C GLY A 11 -8.89 4.68 18.71
N VAL A 12 -8.85 5.80 17.99
CA VAL A 12 -9.43 5.90 16.64
C VAL A 12 -8.47 5.30 15.63
N SER A 13 -9.00 4.46 14.74
CA SER A 13 -8.25 3.84 13.65
C SER A 13 -8.20 4.77 12.45
N TRP A 14 -6.99 5.07 11.99
CA TRP A 14 -6.71 5.89 10.82
C TRP A 14 -5.96 5.07 9.78
N GLN A 15 -6.28 5.28 8.51
CA GLN A 15 -5.50 4.73 7.40
C GLN A 15 -4.86 5.87 6.62
N VAL A 16 -3.54 5.87 6.54
CA VAL A 16 -2.81 6.73 5.62
C VAL A 16 -2.66 5.98 4.31
N ALA A 17 -3.58 6.25 3.37
CA ALA A 17 -3.62 5.61 2.05
C ALA A 17 -3.24 6.63 0.95
N PRO A 18 -2.03 6.52 0.36
CA PRO A 18 -1.64 7.37 -0.76
C PRO A 18 -2.54 7.14 -1.99
N ARG A 19 -2.83 8.20 -2.76
CA ARG A 19 -3.67 8.09 -3.96
C ARG A 19 -3.14 7.06 -4.97
N ILE A 20 -1.83 7.03 -5.19
CA ILE A 20 -1.20 6.12 -6.15
C ILE A 20 -1.39 4.64 -5.76
N LEU A 21 -1.46 4.33 -4.46
CA LEU A 21 -1.72 2.98 -3.98
C LEU A 21 -3.09 2.49 -4.43
N GLY A 22 -4.10 3.35 -4.37
CA GLY A 22 -5.45 3.04 -4.85
C GLY A 22 -5.51 2.83 -6.36
N GLN A 23 -4.71 3.58 -7.13
CA GLN A 23 -4.64 3.44 -8.60
C GLN A 23 -3.96 2.14 -9.01
N LEU A 24 -2.80 1.85 -8.42
CA LEU A 24 -2.01 0.65 -8.72
C LEU A 24 -2.70 -0.65 -8.26
N ALA A 25 -3.50 -0.58 -7.18
CA ALA A 25 -4.26 -1.71 -6.68
C ALA A 25 -5.41 -2.13 -7.63
N VAL A 26 -5.91 -1.22 -8.46
CA VAL A 26 -6.99 -1.47 -9.44
C VAL A 26 -6.48 -1.44 -10.88
N ASP A 27 -5.17 -1.52 -11.07
CA ASP A 27 -4.55 -1.49 -12.39
C ASP A 27 -5.02 -2.70 -13.23
N PRO A 28 -5.30 -2.52 -14.54
CA PRO A 28 -5.69 -3.62 -15.42
C PRO A 28 -4.61 -4.68 -15.60
N ASP A 29 -3.34 -4.42 -15.28
CA ASP A 29 -2.30 -5.45 -15.18
C ASP A 29 -2.40 -6.20 -13.83
N PRO A 30 -2.94 -7.43 -13.80
CA PRO A 30 -3.11 -8.18 -12.56
C PRO A 30 -1.78 -8.58 -11.93
N VAL A 31 -0.69 -8.67 -12.71
CA VAL A 31 0.65 -9.01 -12.20
C VAL A 31 1.26 -7.83 -11.48
N GLN A 32 1.11 -6.62 -12.03
CA GLN A 32 1.48 -5.38 -11.35
C GLN A 32 0.67 -5.21 -10.05
N ALA A 33 -0.66 -5.32 -10.13
CA ALA A 33 -1.53 -5.18 -8.96
C ALA A 33 -1.16 -6.18 -7.86
N ALA A 34 -0.92 -7.46 -8.21
CA ALA A 34 -0.51 -8.48 -7.24
C ALA A 34 0.82 -8.16 -6.55
N ARG A 35 1.81 -7.63 -7.27
CA ARG A 35 3.10 -7.20 -6.68
C ARG A 35 2.92 -6.04 -5.70
N VAL A 36 2.14 -5.04 -6.09
CA VAL A 36 1.82 -3.86 -5.26
C VAL A 36 1.08 -4.28 -4.00
N PHE A 37 0.05 -5.12 -4.11
CA PHE A 37 -0.65 -5.69 -2.96
C PHE A 37 0.28 -6.49 -2.05
N GLY A 38 1.12 -7.34 -2.63
CA GLY A 38 2.09 -8.14 -1.89
C GLY A 38 3.11 -7.31 -1.11
N ALA A 39 3.54 -6.17 -1.67
CA ALA A 39 4.42 -5.21 -0.99
C ALA A 39 3.67 -4.46 0.13
N MET A 40 2.48 -3.94 -0.16
CA MET A 40 1.65 -3.20 0.81
C MET A 40 1.33 -4.03 2.07
N MET A 41 1.03 -5.33 1.91
CA MET A 41 0.70 -6.22 3.04
C MET A 41 1.82 -6.36 4.07
N LYS A 42 3.06 -6.07 3.68
CA LYS A 42 4.25 -6.11 4.55
C LYS A 42 4.52 -4.79 5.27
N MET A 43 3.76 -3.74 4.94
CA MET A 43 3.99 -2.38 5.42
C MET A 43 2.96 -1.95 6.46
N VAL A 44 3.41 -1.31 7.53
CA VAL A 44 2.54 -0.55 8.43
C VAL A 44 2.45 0.89 7.92
N LYS A 45 3.59 1.57 7.76
CA LYS A 45 3.70 2.83 7.04
C LYS A 45 3.97 2.54 5.57
N ILE A 46 3.17 3.10 4.68
CA ILE A 46 3.36 2.94 3.24
C ILE A 46 4.59 3.73 2.80
N ASP A 47 5.53 3.03 2.17
CA ASP A 47 6.67 3.60 1.48
C ASP A 47 6.37 3.67 -0.01
N LEU A 48 6.27 4.89 -0.54
CA LEU A 48 5.93 5.12 -1.95
C LEU A 48 6.99 4.56 -2.90
N ALA A 49 8.27 4.69 -2.57
CA ALA A 49 9.35 4.22 -3.43
C ALA A 49 9.32 2.69 -3.56
N GLN A 50 9.07 1.98 -2.46
CA GLN A 50 8.93 0.53 -2.48
C GLN A 50 7.68 0.07 -3.23
N ILE A 51 6.58 0.82 -3.15
CA ILE A 51 5.36 0.52 -3.91
C ILE A 51 5.58 0.71 -5.41
N GLU A 52 6.22 1.80 -5.83
CA GLU A 52 6.57 2.05 -7.23
C GLU A 52 7.56 1.00 -7.76
N GLN A 53 8.56 0.64 -6.96
CA GLN A 53 9.50 -0.41 -7.31
C GLN A 53 8.80 -1.78 -7.46
N ALA A 54 7.87 -2.11 -6.57
CA ALA A 54 7.05 -3.32 -6.69
C ALA A 54 6.16 -3.31 -7.95
N ALA A 55 5.60 -2.16 -8.32
CA ALA A 55 4.83 -2.01 -9.55
C ALA A 55 5.71 -2.24 -10.80
N ASN A 56 6.93 -1.71 -10.80
CA ASN A 56 7.88 -1.83 -11.91
C ASN A 56 8.57 -3.20 -11.99
N GLY A 57 8.49 -4.02 -10.93
CA GLY A 57 8.96 -5.41 -10.93
C GLY A 57 10.23 -5.72 -10.16
N GLY A 58 10.66 -4.81 -9.29
CA GLY A 58 11.87 -4.97 -8.47
C GLY A 58 13.05 -4.20 -9.04
#